data_AF-A0A1R1CQ42-F1
#
_entry.id   AF-A0A1R1CQ42-F1
#
_cell.length_a   1.000
_cell.length_b   1.000
_cell.length_c   1.000
_cell.angle_alpha   90.00
_cell.angle_beta   90.00
_cell.angle_gamma   90.00
#
_symmetry.space_group_name_H-M   'P 1'
#
loop_
_entity.id
_entity.type
_entity.pdbx_description
1 polymer ?
#
loop_
_entity_poly.entity_id
_entity_poly.type
_entity_poly.pdbx_seq_one_letter_code
_entity_poly.pdbx_strand_id
1 'polypeptide(L)'
;MNHSFHPTCIDTVFEFILAERNIYPGEQLTCDYGIVGVDDYLYLSQEWDEMAREAFKYFNSVEQLLKHLIKKEYAEEVKAVAAGLLSLPSILTLFVDKSEEDGEEDEA
;
A
#
# COMPACT_ATOMS: atom_id res chain seq x y z
N MET A 1 1.76 15.26 6.59
CA MET A 1 0.54 14.77 5.91
C MET A 1 -0.62 15.04 6.83
N ASN A 2 -1.77 15.48 6.30
CA ASN A 2 -2.98 15.68 7.10
C ASN A 2 -3.84 14.42 7.06
N HIS A 3 -4.87 14.36 7.90
CA HIS A 3 -5.80 13.24 7.90
C HIS A 3 -7.15 13.59 7.29
N SER A 4 -7.79 12.63 6.64
CA SER A 4 -9.09 12.79 5.96
C SER A 4 -9.77 11.43 5.78
N PHE A 5 -11.09 11.34 5.98
CA PHE A 5 -11.90 10.18 5.58
C PHE A 5 -12.01 10.00 4.05
N HIS A 6 -11.43 10.92 3.29
CA HIS A 6 -11.22 10.82 1.84
C HIS A 6 -9.73 11.08 1.60
N PRO A 7 -8.86 10.07 1.81
CA PRO A 7 -7.43 10.20 1.61
C PRO A 7 -7.09 10.43 0.13
N THR A 8 -6.04 11.21 -0.11
CA THR A 8 -5.45 11.42 -1.45
C THR A 8 -4.21 10.54 -1.65
N CYS A 9 -3.74 9.92 -0.58
CA CYS A 9 -2.56 9.07 -0.55
C CYS A 9 -2.85 7.82 0.30
N ILE A 10 -2.28 6.70 -0.11
CA ILE A 10 -2.46 5.40 0.54
C ILE A 10 -1.12 4.74 0.84
N ASP A 11 -1.03 4.13 2.02
CA ASP A 11 0.10 3.28 2.39
C ASP A 11 0.15 2.03 1.50
N THR A 12 1.36 1.51 1.27
CA THR A 12 1.55 0.26 0.53
C THR A 12 2.44 -0.68 1.31
N VAL A 13 2.32 -1.98 1.03
CA VAL A 13 3.17 -3.04 1.62
C VAL A 13 4.66 -2.88 1.31
N PHE A 14 5.01 -2.00 0.36
CA PHE A 14 6.37 -1.76 -0.10
C PHE A 14 7.09 -0.63 0.66
N GLU A 15 6.55 -0.24 1.82
CA GLU A 15 7.07 0.83 2.67
C GLU A 15 7.18 2.21 1.99
N PHE A 16 6.29 2.49 1.05
CA PHE A 16 6.08 3.84 0.54
C PHE A 16 4.60 4.16 0.41
N ILE A 17 4.31 5.46 0.40
CA ILE A 17 2.96 5.97 0.21
C ILE A 17 2.77 6.31 -1.26
N LEU A 18 1.65 5.84 -1.84
CA LEU A 18 1.28 6.09 -3.23
C LEU A 18 0.12 7.10 -3.29
N ALA A 19 0.17 8.03 -4.23
CA ALA A 19 -0.96 8.91 -4.49
C ALA A 19 -2.06 8.12 -5.23
N GLU A 20 -3.30 8.17 -4.75
CA GLU A 20 -4.44 7.49 -5.39
C GLU A 20 -4.80 8.12 -6.74
N ARG A 21 -4.53 9.41 -6.88
CA ARG A 21 -4.80 10.21 -8.09
C ARG A 21 -3.75 11.29 -8.30
N ASN A 22 -3.89 12.03 -9.40
CA ASN A 22 -3.14 13.27 -9.60
C ASN A 22 -3.47 14.28 -8.49
N ILE A 23 -2.44 14.86 -7.89
CA ILE A 23 -2.55 15.90 -6.87
C ILE A 23 -2.02 17.22 -7.46
N TYR A 24 -2.89 18.22 -7.52
CA TYR A 24 -2.59 19.51 -8.12
C TYR A 24 -2.03 20.52 -7.10
N PRO A 25 -1.27 21.53 -7.54
CA PRO A 25 -0.77 22.58 -6.65
C PRO A 25 -1.90 23.24 -5.85
N GLY A 26 -1.74 23.28 -4.52
CA GLY A 26 -2.74 23.83 -3.59
C GLY A 26 -3.68 22.77 -2.98
N GLU A 27 -3.68 21.54 -3.49
CA GLU A 27 -4.35 20.42 -2.82
C GLU A 27 -3.52 19.92 -1.62
N GLN A 28 -4.20 19.36 -0.62
CA GLN A 28 -3.55 18.81 0.57
C GLN A 28 -3.22 17.33 0.37
N LEU A 29 -2.04 16.92 0.83
CA LEU A 29 -1.69 15.52 1.00
C LEU A 29 -2.39 14.98 2.25
N THR A 30 -3.28 14.03 2.05
CA THR A 30 -4.11 13.43 3.09
C THR A 30 -3.98 11.92 3.12
N CYS A 31 -3.81 11.35 4.31
CA CYS A 31 -3.95 9.93 4.58
C CYS A 31 -5.23 9.69 5.40
N ASP A 32 -5.65 8.43 5.51
CA ASP A 32 -6.89 8.11 6.20
C ASP A 32 -6.77 8.35 7.72
N TYR A 33 -7.91 8.59 8.38
CA TYR A 33 -7.99 8.62 9.86
C TYR A 33 -8.36 7.26 10.45
N GLY A 34 -8.21 6.20 9.65
CA GLY A 34 -8.99 4.98 9.73
C GLY A 34 -8.82 4.09 10.96
N ILE A 35 -7.86 4.35 11.84
CA ILE A 35 -7.63 3.45 12.99
C ILE A 35 -8.18 4.10 14.25
N VAL A 36 -9.50 4.01 14.45
CA VAL A 36 -10.16 4.44 15.69
C VAL A 36 -10.26 3.26 16.67
N GLY A 37 -10.31 2.03 16.16
CA GLY A 37 -10.35 0.77 16.92
C GLY A 37 -9.37 -0.29 16.40
N VAL A 38 -9.15 -1.32 17.22
CA VAL A 38 -8.20 -2.42 16.96
C VAL A 38 -8.67 -3.32 15.81
N ASP A 39 -9.95 -3.31 15.41
CA ASP A 39 -10.42 -4.17 14.31
C ASP A 39 -10.71 -3.39 13.02
N ASP A 40 -10.64 -2.05 13.06
CA ASP A 40 -11.04 -1.21 11.92
C ASP A 40 -10.16 -1.45 10.69
N TYR A 41 -8.90 -1.84 10.89
CA TYR A 41 -7.98 -2.17 9.79
C TYR A 41 -8.48 -3.35 8.95
N LEU A 42 -9.22 -4.30 9.53
CA LEU A 42 -9.75 -5.47 8.80
C LEU A 42 -10.80 -5.10 7.77
N TYR A 43 -11.56 -4.05 8.05
CA TYR A 43 -12.61 -3.56 7.17
C TYR A 43 -12.06 -2.55 6.17
N LEU A 44 -11.19 -1.65 6.63
CA LEU A 44 -10.64 -0.57 5.79
C LEU A 44 -9.56 -1.05 4.83
N SER A 45 -8.84 -2.13 5.15
CA SER A 45 -7.81 -2.67 4.26
C SER A 45 -8.34 -3.04 2.89
N GLN A 46 -9.60 -3.49 2.78
CA GLN A 46 -10.21 -3.83 1.50
C GLN A 46 -10.34 -2.60 0.60
N GLU A 47 -10.76 -1.47 1.18
CA GLU A 47 -10.87 -0.20 0.46
C GLU A 47 -9.48 0.32 0.07
N TRP A 48 -8.52 0.25 0.99
CA TRP A 48 -7.14 0.66 0.76
C TRP A 48 -6.43 -0.18 -0.31
N ASP A 49 -6.65 -1.50 -0.32
CA ASP A 49 -6.12 -2.41 -1.33
C ASP A 49 -6.69 -2.08 -2.71
N GLU A 50 -7.99 -1.76 -2.80
CA GLU A 50 -8.63 -1.34 -4.03
C GLU A 50 -8.05 -0.01 -4.54
N MET A 51 -7.93 0.99 -3.67
CA MET A 51 -7.33 2.29 -4.00
C MET A 51 -5.90 2.14 -4.51
N ALA A 52 -5.08 1.35 -3.80
CA ALA A 52 -3.71 1.10 -4.20
C ALA A 52 -3.67 0.36 -5.55
N ARG A 53 -4.53 -0.65 -5.75
CA ARG A 53 -4.64 -1.38 -7.02
C ARG A 53 -4.99 -0.47 -8.19
N GLU A 54 -5.96 0.43 -8.01
CA GLU A 54 -6.32 1.42 -9.04
C GLU A 54 -5.15 2.36 -9.36
N ALA A 55 -4.45 2.86 -8.34
CA ALA A 55 -3.28 3.73 -8.51
C ALA A 55 -2.13 3.01 -9.23
N PHE A 56 -1.89 1.73 -8.93
CA PHE A 56 -0.83 0.92 -9.55
C PHE A 56 -1.01 0.75 -11.06
N LYS A 57 -2.23 0.83 -11.60
CA LYS A 57 -2.48 0.83 -13.06
C LYS A 57 -1.76 1.98 -13.78
N TYR A 58 -1.60 3.11 -13.11
CA TYR A 58 -0.96 4.31 -13.66
C TYR A 58 0.52 4.42 -13.29
N PHE A 59 1.03 3.54 -12.42
CA PHE A 59 2.39 3.61 -11.89
C PHE A 59 3.46 3.63 -13.00
N ASN A 60 3.28 2.81 -14.04
CA ASN A 60 4.17 2.77 -15.21
C ASN A 60 3.78 3.77 -16.31
N SER A 61 2.59 4.38 -16.23
CA SER A 61 2.09 5.34 -17.22
C SER A 61 2.57 6.76 -16.95
N VAL A 62 3.04 7.04 -15.73
CA VAL A 62 3.51 8.36 -15.28
C VAL A 62 4.95 8.25 -14.80
N GLU A 63 5.74 9.29 -15.04
CA GLU A 63 7.11 9.36 -14.52
C GLU A 63 7.11 9.43 -12.99
N GLN A 64 7.71 8.43 -12.35
CA GLN A 64 7.86 8.35 -10.91
C GLN A 64 9.20 8.97 -10.50
N LEU A 65 9.22 10.27 -10.23
CA LEU A 65 10.46 11.01 -9.87
C LEU A 65 11.19 10.38 -8.67
N LEU A 66 10.44 9.86 -7.70
CA LEU A 66 10.96 9.25 -6.48
C LEU A 66 11.17 7.73 -6.59
N LYS A 67 11.05 7.13 -7.79
CA LYS A 67 11.21 5.68 -8.00
C LYS A 67 12.53 5.12 -7.47
N HIS A 68 13.58 5.94 -7.46
CA HIS A 68 14.90 5.58 -6.98
C HIS A 68 14.98 5.42 -5.44
N LEU A 69 13.98 5.92 -4.71
CA LEU A 69 13.87 5.76 -3.25
C LEU A 69 13.18 4.45 -2.86
N ILE A 70 12.55 3.74 -3.80
CA ILE A 70 11.96 2.42 -3.56
C ILE A 70 13.09 1.46 -3.19
N LYS A 71 12.95 0.78 -2.05
CA LYS A 71 13.93 -0.20 -1.61
C LYS A 71 14.14 -1.28 -2.67
N LYS A 72 15.40 -1.71 -2.82
CA LYS A 72 15.78 -2.69 -3.86
C LYS A 72 15.09 -4.04 -3.69
N GLU A 73 14.78 -4.44 -2.45
CA GLU A 73 14.02 -5.65 -2.14
C GLU A 73 12.62 -5.66 -2.75
N TYR A 74 11.93 -4.51 -2.77
CA TYR A 74 10.59 -4.37 -3.33
C TYR A 74 10.58 -3.98 -4.82
N ALA A 75 11.72 -3.61 -5.40
CA ALA A 75 11.78 -3.01 -6.73
C ALA A 75 11.26 -3.93 -7.84
N GLU A 76 11.55 -5.23 -7.77
CA GLU A 76 11.06 -6.20 -8.76
C GLU A 76 9.57 -6.50 -8.58
N GLU A 77 9.11 -6.61 -7.34
CA GLU A 77 7.71 -6.87 -7.02
C GLU A 77 6.82 -5.69 -7.45
N VAL A 78 7.22 -4.46 -7.11
CA VAL A 78 6.55 -3.23 -7.55
C VAL A 78 6.43 -3.17 -9.07
N LYS A 79 7.49 -3.53 -9.81
CA LYS A 79 7.44 -3.57 -11.28
C LYS A 79 6.46 -4.63 -11.78
N ALA A 80 6.46 -5.81 -11.18
CA ALA A 80 5.57 -6.90 -11.57
C ALA A 80 4.10 -6.57 -11.30
N VAL A 81 3.79 -5.98 -10.14
CA VAL A 81 2.44 -5.49 -9.80
C VAL A 81 2.02 -4.37 -10.74
N ALA A 82 2.88 -3.38 -10.97
CA ALA A 82 2.61 -2.28 -11.91
C ALA A 82 2.49 -2.75 -13.38
N ALA A 83 3.03 -3.91 -13.73
CA ALA A 83 2.87 -4.55 -15.04
C ALA A 83 1.62 -5.45 -15.11
N GLY A 84 0.89 -5.64 -14.00
CA GLY A 84 -0.25 -6.55 -13.91
C GLY A 84 0.13 -8.03 -13.93
N LEU A 85 1.41 -8.36 -13.69
CA LEU A 85 1.91 -9.73 -13.63
C LEU A 85 1.68 -10.38 -12.26
N LEU A 86 1.65 -9.57 -11.20
CA LEU A 86 1.35 -9.99 -9.84
C LEU A 86 0.18 -9.19 -9.28
N SER A 87 -0.58 -9.81 -8.38
CA SER A 87 -1.58 -9.09 -7.58
C SER A 87 -0.88 -8.28 -6.50
N LEU A 88 -1.42 -7.10 -6.18
CA LEU A 88 -0.96 -6.32 -5.04
C LEU A 88 -1.21 -7.12 -3.75
N PRO A 89 -0.20 -7.29 -2.87
CA PRO A 89 -0.42 -7.89 -1.56
C PRO A 89 -1.29 -6.96 -0.69
N SER A 90 -2.12 -7.56 0.15
CA SER A 90 -3.00 -6.78 1.03
C SER A 90 -2.21 -5.98 2.04
N ILE A 91 -2.62 -4.73 2.27
CA ILE A 91 -2.07 -3.85 3.29
C ILE A 91 -2.22 -4.41 4.71
N LEU A 92 -3.13 -5.37 4.92
CA LEU A 92 -3.24 -6.11 6.19
C LEU A 92 -1.93 -6.75 6.63
N THR A 93 -1.07 -7.13 5.68
CA THR A 93 0.24 -7.71 5.96
C THR A 93 1.18 -6.77 6.72
N LEU A 94 0.90 -5.47 6.74
CA LEU A 94 1.63 -4.49 7.55
C LEU A 94 1.18 -4.48 9.02
N PHE A 95 -0.06 -4.93 9.28
CA PHE A 95 -0.69 -4.87 10.61
C PHE A 95 -0.72 -6.22 11.32
N VAL A 96 -0.70 -7.33 10.56
CA VAL A 96 -0.52 -8.67 11.11
C VAL A 96 0.96 -8.86 11.41
N ASP A 97 1.29 -9.02 12.69
CA ASP A 97 2.65 -9.31 13.12
C ASP A 97 3.09 -10.64 12.50
N LYS A 98 4.25 -10.67 11.85
CA LYS A 98 4.83 -11.89 11.24
C LYS A 98 5.36 -12.88 12.28
N SER A 99 4.93 -12.77 13.54
CA SER A 99 5.40 -13.57 14.66
C SER A 99 4.73 -14.94 14.79
N GLU A 100 3.88 -15.35 13.84
CA GLU A 100 3.21 -16.67 13.83
C GLU A 100 3.46 -17.49 12.55
N GLU A 101 4.69 -17.51 12.03
CA GLU A 101 5.13 -18.53 11.03
C GLU A 101 6.35 -19.35 11.50
N ASP A 102 6.62 -19.38 12.81
CA ASP A 102 7.57 -20.32 13.42
C ASP A 102 6.80 -21.22 14.40
N GLY A 103 6.16 -22.29 13.90
CA GLY A 103 5.64 -23.33 14.80
C GLY A 103 4.55 -24.23 14.25
N GLU A 104 4.90 -25.13 13.32
CA GLU A 104 4.46 -26.55 13.36
C GLU A 104 5.22 -27.35 12.28
N GLU A 105 6.53 -27.49 12.46
CA GLU A 105 7.23 -28.72 12.07
C GLU A 105 7.61 -29.43 13.37
N ASP A 106 6.74 -30.32 13.86
CA ASP A 106 7.21 -31.46 14.64
C ASP A 106 6.65 -32.73 13.99
N GLU A 107 7.62 -33.56 13.59
CA GLU A 107 7.51 -34.78 12.84
C GLU A 107 6.92 -35.95 13.66
N ALA A 108 6.37 -36.93 12.92
CA ALA A 108 6.30 -38.39 13.21
C ALA A 108 5.29 -38.94 14.24
#